data_AF-A0A7Y1Z7Q9-F1
#
_entry.id   AF-A0A7Y1Z7Q9-F1
#
_cell.length_a   1.000
_cell.length_b   1.000
_cell.length_c   1.000
_cell.angle_alpha   90.00
_cell.angle_beta   90.00
_cell.angle_gamma   90.00
#
_symmetry.space_group_name_H-M   'P 1'
#
loop_
_entity.id
_entity.type
_entity.pdbx_description
1 polymer ?
#
loop_
_entity_poly.entity_id
_entity_poly.type
_entity_poly.pdbx_seq_one_letter_code
_entity_poly.pdbx_strand_id
1 'polypeptide(L)' 'KMKEEQLPWHKNNTRLALLILGPVIVQAVLFAIGEPHGITDRIGVVIAIIQCFTIPLIFIPYRKKEELS' A
#
# COMPACT_ATOMS: atom_id res chain seq x y z
N LYS A 1 7.89 -18.92 -24.95
CA LYS A 1 7.35 -19.25 -23.61
C LYS A 1 8.10 -18.36 -22.61
N MET A 2 7.52 -17.23 -22.21
CA MET A 2 8.18 -16.37 -21.20
C MET A 2 8.19 -17.14 -19.89
N LYS A 3 9.37 -17.33 -19.29
CA LYS A 3 9.49 -17.92 -17.96
C LYS A 3 8.86 -16.91 -17.00
N GLU A 4 7.74 -17.29 -16.38
CA GLU A 4 7.21 -16.56 -15.23
C GLU A 4 8.23 -16.71 -14.09
N GLU A 5 9.13 -15.74 -13.98
CA GLU A 5 9.92 -15.59 -12.77
C GLU A 5 8.95 -15.22 -11.65
N GLN A 6 8.65 -16.20 -10.78
CA GLN A 6 7.84 -15.96 -9.60
C GLN A 6 8.58 -14.98 -8.70
N LEU A 7 8.11 -13.73 -8.66
CA LEU A 7 8.59 -12.73 -7.71
C LEU A 7 8.43 -13.32 -6.29
N PRO A 8 9.53 -13.44 -5.50
CA PRO A 8 9.45 -14.02 -4.16
C PRO A 8 8.64 -13.10 -3.24
N TRP A 9 7.35 -13.39 -3.11
CA TRP A 9 6.45 -12.62 -2.26
C TRP A 9 6.62 -13.01 -0.79
N HIS A 10 7.25 -12.15 0.00
CA HIS A 10 7.48 -12.40 1.41
C HIS A 10 6.26 -11.97 2.26
N LYS A 11 6.07 -12.58 3.45
CA LYS A 11 4.97 -12.24 4.37
C LYS A 11 4.97 -10.77 4.80
N ASN A 12 6.14 -10.12 4.79
CA ASN A 12 6.25 -8.69 5.08
C ASN A 12 5.66 -7.82 3.96
N ASN A 13 5.76 -8.24 2.69
CA ASN A 13 5.11 -7.58 1.57
C ASN A 13 3.59 -7.63 1.73
N THR A 14 3.04 -8.75 2.22
CA THR A 14 1.60 -8.84 2.56
C THR A 14 1.21 -7.84 3.67
N ARG A 15 2.01 -7.71 4.73
CA ARG A 15 1.73 -6.73 5.81
C ARG A 15 1.80 -5.29 5.32
N LEU A 16 2.80 -4.95 4.51
CA LEU A 16 2.90 -3.63 3.89
C LEU A 16 1.73 -3.37 2.95
N ALA A 17 1.37 -4.35 2.13
CA ALA A 17 0.22 -4.25 1.23
C ALA A 17 -1.07 -3.97 2.02
N LEU A 18 -1.30 -4.67 3.13
CA LEU A 18 -2.46 -4.43 3.99
C LEU A 18 -2.42 -3.05 4.66
N LEU A 19 -1.26 -2.59 5.12
CA LEU A 19 -1.12 -1.28 5.76
C LEU A 19 -1.33 -0.13 4.76
N ILE A 20 -0.82 -0.27 3.54
CA ILE A 20 -0.88 0.76 2.50
C ILE A 20 -2.23 0.74 1.79
N LEU A 21 -2.76 -0.43 1.44
CA LEU A 21 -4.01 -0.56 0.67
C LEU A 21 -5.26 -0.65 1.55
N GLY A 22 -5.13 -1.10 2.81
CA GLY A 22 -6.26 -1.19 3.74
C GLY A 22 -7.00 0.14 3.97
N PRO A 23 -6.31 1.28 4.11
CA PRO A 23 -6.95 2.59 4.23
C PRO A 23 -7.80 2.99 3.03
N VAL A 24 -7.58 2.43 1.82
CA VAL A 24 -8.36 2.77 0.62
C VAL A 24 -9.84 2.44 0.80
N ILE A 25 -10.15 1.31 1.45
CA ILE A 25 -11.54 0.92 1.73
C ILE A 25 -12.18 1.92 2.71
N VAL A 26 -11.45 2.30 3.75
CA VAL A 26 -11.90 3.28 4.73
C VAL A 26 -12.11 4.64 4.08
N GLN A 27 -11.19 5.08 3.21
CA GLN A 27 -11.32 6.30 2.42
C GLN A 27 -12.57 6.26 1.53
N ALA A 28 -12.82 5.16 0.83
CA ALA A 28 -13.99 5.03 -0.04
C ALA A 28 -15.32 5.16 0.74
N VAL A 29 -15.41 4.51 1.91
CA VAL A 29 -16.59 4.62 2.79
C VAL A 29 -16.74 6.04 3.31
N LEU A 30 -15.64 6.64 3.80
CA LEU A 30 -15.61 8.00 4.32
C LEU A 30 -15.97 9.04 3.26
N PHE A 31 -15.57 8.82 2.01
CA PHE A 31 -15.92 9.68 0.87
C PHE A 31 -17.40 9.55 0.50
N ALA A 32 -17.96 8.34 0.61
CA ALA A 32 -19.37 8.09 0.29
C ALA A 32 -20.33 8.72 1.31
N ILE A 33 -19.93 8.82 2.59
CA ILE A 33 -20.77 9.36 3.67
C ILE A 33 -20.40 10.79 4.08
N GLY A 34 -19.23 11.28 3.66
CA GLY A 34 -18.68 12.56 4.09
C GLY A 34 -19.27 13.75 3.33
N GLU A 35 -19.29 14.90 3.98
CA GLU A 35 -19.67 16.15 3.32
C GLU A 35 -18.60 16.56 2.29
N PRO A 36 -19.01 17.03 1.09
CA PRO A 36 -18.08 17.58 0.10
C PRO A 36 -17.24 18.71 0.72
N HIS A 37 -15.92 18.66 0.57
CA HIS A 37 -14.96 19.64 1.12
C HIS A 37 -14.84 19.67 2.67
N GLY A 38 -15.43 18.69 3.36
CA GLY A 38 -15.28 18.51 4.80
C GLY A 38 -13.86 18.09 5.23
N ILE A 39 -13.61 18.03 6.54
CA ILE A 39 -12.30 17.61 7.08
C ILE A 39 -11.91 16.20 6.60
N THR A 40 -12.90 15.31 6.47
CA THR A 40 -12.72 13.92 6.00
C THR A 40 -12.13 13.83 4.60
N ASP A 41 -12.58 14.69 3.69
CA ASP A 41 -12.09 14.75 2.31
C ASP A 41 -10.60 15.15 2.27
N ARG A 42 -10.23 16.18 3.04
CA ARG A 42 -8.84 16.66 3.14
C ARG A 42 -7.90 15.59 3.69
N ILE A 43 -8.33 14.84 4.71
CA ILE A 43 -7.57 13.73 5.27
C ILE A 43 -7.42 12.61 4.23
N GLY A 44 -8.49 12.31 3.50
CA GLY A 44 -8.49 11.34 2.40
C GLY A 44 -7.44 11.65 1.33
N VAL A 45 -7.35 12.91 0.91
CA VAL A 45 -6.35 13.36 -0.08
C VAL A 45 -4.91 13.21 0.44
N VAL A 46 -4.63 13.59 1.70
CA VAL A 46 -3.30 13.44 2.29
C VAL A 46 -2.87 11.97 2.35
N ILE A 47 -3.77 11.08 2.76
CA ILE A 47 -3.50 9.64 2.80
C ILE A 47 -3.24 9.11 1.37
N ALA A 48 -4.01 9.55 0.38
CA ALA A 48 -3.81 9.15 -1.01
C ALA A 48 -2.44 9.60 -1.58
N ILE A 49 -2.00 10.81 -1.24
CA ILE A 49 -0.66 11.29 -1.63
C ILE A 49 0.43 10.39 -1.03
N ILE A 50 0.33 10.06 0.26
CA ILE A 50 1.29 9.15 0.92
C ILE A 50 1.26 7.75 0.27
N GLN A 51 0.08 7.26 -0.10
CA GLN A 51 -0.07 5.97 -0.79
C GLN A 51 0.64 5.96 -2.15
N CYS A 52 0.59 7.04 -2.93
CA CYS A 52 1.32 7.12 -4.20
C CYS A 52 2.83 6.88 -4.05
N PHE A 53 3.44 7.39 -2.98
CA PHE A 53 4.87 7.18 -2.72
C PHE A 53 5.18 5.82 -2.09
N THR A 54 4.24 5.22 -1.36
CA THR A 54 4.47 4.00 -0.57
C THR A 54 4.06 2.71 -1.30
N ILE A 55 3.11 2.76 -2.24
CA ILE A 55 2.69 1.60 -3.06
C ILE A 55 3.88 0.90 -3.74
N PRO A 56 4.86 1.59 -4.35
CA PRO A 56 6.02 0.94 -4.95
C PRO A 56 6.83 0.09 -3.94
N LEU A 57 6.84 0.48 -2.66
CA LEU A 57 7.58 -0.25 -1.61
C LEU A 57 7.02 -1.65 -1.34
N ILE A 58 5.74 -1.90 -1.68
CA ILE A 58 5.11 -3.23 -1.58
C ILE A 58 5.81 -4.24 -2.50
N PHE A 59 6.28 -3.79 -3.65
CA PHE A 59 6.88 -4.65 -4.68
C PHE A 59 8.40 -4.81 -4.51
N ILE A 60 9.02 -4.11 -3.56
CA ILE A 60 10.45 -4.27 -3.30
C ILE A 60 10.65 -5.62 -2.59
N PRO A 61 11.44 -6.54 -3.19
CA PRO A 61 11.72 -7.81 -2.56
C PRO A 61 12.55 -7.57 -1.30
N TYR A 62 12.07 -8.04 -0.15
CA TYR A 62 12.86 -8.06 1.07
C TYR A 62 14.01 -9.05 0.88
N ARG A 63 15.22 -8.56 0.55
CA ARG A 63 16.42 -9.38 0.71
C ARG A 63 16.57 -9.70 2.19
N LYS A 64 16.43 -10.97 2.54
CA LYS A 64 16.90 -11.49 3.83
C LYS A 64 18.39 -11.16 3.90
N LYS A 65 18.79 -10.27 4.80
CA LYS A 65 20.18 -9.90 5.07
C LYS A 65 20.85 -11.02 5.89
N GLU A 66 20.77 -12.27 5.41
CA GLU A 66 21.12 -13.47 6.19
C GLU A 66 21.93 -14.48 5.38
N GLU A 67 22.78 -14.02 4.45
CA GLU A 67 23.84 -14.85 3.82
C GLU A 67 25.11 -14.02 3.55
N LEU A 68 25.53 -13.22 4.53
CA LEU A 68 26.89 -12.66 4.62
C LEU A 68 27.23 -12.52 6.11
N SER A 69 27.36 -13.67 6.77
CA SER A 69 28.05 -13.86 8.04
C SER A 69 28.92 -15.10 7.94
#